data_AF-A0A8E0IU62-F1
#
_entry.id   AF-A0A8E0IU62-F1
#
_cell.length_a   1.000
_cell.length_b   1.000
_cell.length_c   1.000
_cell.angle_alpha   90.00
_cell.angle_beta   90.00
_cell.angle_gamma   90.00
#
_symmetry.space_group_name_H-M   'P 1'
#
loop_
_entity.id
_entity.type
_entity.pdbx_description
1 polymer ?
#
loop_
_entity_poly.entity_id
_entity_poly.type
_entity_poly.pdbx_seq_one_letter_code
_entity_poly.pdbx_strand_id
1 'polypeptide(L)' 'PNASTAAFINYIQSKNVQKTLVPKLGYIPVTQMTVAHTHDGKIEEINK' A
#
# COMPACT_ATOMS: atom_id res chain seq x y z
N PRO A 1 -12.08 12.85 4.20
CA PRO A 1 -11.54 13.24 2.88
C PRO A 1 -12.67 13.60 1.90
N ASN A 2 -12.44 14.52 0.97
CA ASN A 2 -13.39 14.79 -0.11
C ASN A 2 -13.30 13.71 -1.21
N ALA A 3 -14.27 13.69 -2.13
CA ALA A 3 -14.37 12.66 -3.16
C ALA A 3 -13.11 12.53 -4.03
N SER A 4 -12.52 13.66 -4.42
CA SER A 4 -11.30 13.69 -5.23
C SER A 4 -10.09 13.12 -4.48
N THR A 5 -9.95 13.44 -3.19
CA THR A 5 -8.89 12.87 -2.34
C THR A 5 -9.06 11.35 -2.22
N ALA A 6 -10.27 10.86 -2.02
CA ALA A 6 -10.54 9.42 -1.95
C ALA A 6 -10.22 8.71 -3.28
N ALA A 7 -10.63 9.30 -4.41
CA ALA A 7 -10.35 8.76 -5.75
C ALA A 7 -8.84 8.66 -6.02
N PHE A 8 -8.08 9.69 -5.63
CA PHE A 8 -6.63 9.68 -5.80
C PHE A 8 -5.95 8.61 -4.93
N ILE A 9 -6.34 8.49 -3.65
CA ILE A 9 -5.81 7.45 -2.75
C ILE A 9 -6.08 6.05 -3.33
N ASN A 10 -7.31 5.82 -3.81
CA ASN A 10 -7.69 4.54 -4.43
C ASN A 10 -6.89 4.26 -5.70
N TYR A 11 -6.60 5.29 -6.51
CA TYR A 11 -5.76 5.14 -7.70
C TYR A 11 -4.33 4.70 -7.33
N ILE A 12 -3.70 5.33 -6.34
CA ILE A 12 -2.35 4.97 -5.89
C ILE A 12 -2.32 3.55 -5.29
N GLN A 13 -3.38 3.14 -4.60
CA GLN A 13 -3.52 1.79 -4.04
C GLN A 13 -3.92 0.73 -5.08
N SER A 14 -4.28 1.13 -6.30
CA SER A 14 -4.71 0.20 -7.33
C SER A 14 -3.62 -0.80 -7.70
N LYS A 15 -4.03 -2.04 -8.05
CA LYS A 15 -3.11 -3.12 -8.46
C LYS A 15 -2.17 -2.69 -9.59
N ASN A 16 -2.64 -1.84 -10.51
CA ASN A 16 -1.84 -1.37 -11.63
C ASN A 16 -0.66 -0.50 -11.15
N VAL A 17 -0.93 0.51 -10.32
CA VAL A 17 0.09 1.42 -9.79
C VAL A 17 1.07 0.69 -8.88
N GLN A 18 0.54 -0.16 -7.98
CA GLN A 18 1.34 -0.96 -7.05
C GLN A 18 2.29 -1.94 -7.77
N LYS A 19 1.93 -2.47 -8.95
CA LYS A 19 2.78 -3.40 -9.71
C LYS A 19 3.75 -2.71 -10.69
N THR A 20 3.46 -1.47 -11.09
CA THR A 20 4.21 -0.82 -12.17
C THR A 20 5.02 0.38 -11.68
N LEU A 21 4.37 1.39 -11.11
CA LEU A 21 5.00 2.65 -10.73
C LEU A 21 5.78 2.52 -9.42
N VAL A 22 5.18 1.88 -8.41
CA VAL A 22 5.76 1.77 -7.06
C VAL A 22 7.14 1.06 -7.07
N PRO A 23 7.32 -0.09 -7.76
CA PRO A 23 8.64 -0.74 -7.83
C PRO A 23 9.66 0.06 -8.64
N LYS A 24 9.24 0.76 -9.70
CA LYS A 24 10.14 1.61 -10.52
C LYS A 24 10.74 2.76 -9.71
N LEU A 25 10.05 3.20 -8.67
CA LEU A 25 10.51 4.22 -7.75
C LEU A 25 11.34 3.65 -6.57
N GLY A 26 11.57 2.33 -6.55
CA GLY A 26 12.36 1.65 -5.51
C GLY A 26 11.57 1.29 -4.25
N TYR A 27 10.25 1.48 -4.23
CA TYR A 27 9.41 1.12 -3.10
C TYR A 27 8.90 -0.31 -3.20
N ILE A 28 8.68 -0.94 -2.05
CA ILE A 28 8.03 -2.24 -1.94
C ILE A 28 6.50 -2.02 -2.01
N PRO A 29 5.80 -2.65 -2.96
CA PRO A 29 4.35 -2.56 -3.04
C PRO A 29 3.68 -3.09 -1.77
N VAL A 30 2.63 -2.40 -1.31
CA VAL A 30 1.87 -2.86 -0.12
C VAL A 30 1.22 -4.22 -0.35
N THR A 31 0.95 -4.57 -1.62
CA THR A 31 0.42 -5.89 -2.01
C THR A 31 1.43 -7.03 -1.86
N GLN A 32 2.71 -6.72 -1.63
CA GLN A 32 3.78 -7.71 -1.43
C GLN A 32 4.26 -7.75 0.03
N MET A 33 3.66 -6.95 0.91
CA MET A 33 3.99 -6.97 2.32
C MET A 33 3.46 -8.27 2.95
N THR A 34 4.33 -9.01 3.63
CA THR A 34 3.96 -10.21 4.40
C THR A 34 3.63 -9.86 5.85
N VAL A 35 4.10 -8.71 6.32
CA VAL A 35 3.92 -8.21 7.69
C VAL A 35 3.52 -6.74 7.68
N ALA A 36 2.73 -6.34 8.68
CA ALA A 36 2.35 -4.97 8.96
C ALA A 36 2.97 -4.53 10.29
N HIS A 37 3.32 -3.24 10.38
CA HIS A 37 3.72 -2.62 11.63
C HIS A 37 2.56 -1.76 12.13
N THR A 38 2.06 -2.05 13.32
CA THR A 38 0.98 -1.30 13.96
C THR A 38 1.54 0.00 14.56
N HIS A 39 0.64 0.94 14.89
CA HIS A 39 1.04 2.24 15.43
C HIS A 39 1.80 2.15 16.77
N ASP A 40 1.65 1.06 17.52
CA ASP A 40 2.29 0.76 18.80
C ASP A 40 3.58 -0.06 18.65
N GLY A 41 4.01 -0.31 17.42
CA GLY A 41 5.29 -0.94 17.13
C GLY A 41 5.26 -2.46 17.07
N LYS A 42 4.07 -3.08 17.02
CA LYS A 42 3.94 -4.54 16.90
C LYS A 42 3.99 -4.94 15.44
N ILE A 43 4.53 -6.13 15.20
CA ILE A 43 4.59 -6.75 13.87
C ILE A 43 3.49 -7.80 13.80
N GLU A 44 2.60 -7.69 12.81
CA GLU A 44 1.51 -8.62 12.56
C GLU A 44 1.65 -9.22 11.16
N GLU A 45 1.39 -10.52 11.01
CA GLU A 45 1.34 -11.16 9.69
C GLU A 45 0.05 -10.80 8.96
N ILE A 46 0.17 -10.36 7.70
CA ILE A 46 -0.98 -9.91 6.90
C ILE A 46 -1.72 -11.08 6.22
N ASN A 47 -1.06 -12.24 6.06
CA ASN A 47 -1.54 -13.36 5.23
C ASN A 47 -2.09 -14.55 6.03
N LYS A 48 -2.73 -14.33 7.18
CA LYS A 48 -3.30 -15.42 7.99
C LYS A 48 -4.64 -15.93 7.45
#